data_AF-G2E1G3-F1
#
_entry.id   AF-G2E1G3-F1
#
_cell.length_a   1.000
_cell.length_b   1.000
_cell.length_c   1.000
_cell.angle_alpha   90.00
_cell.angle_beta   90.00
_cell.angle_gamma   90.00
#
_symmetry.space_group_name_H-M   'P 1'
#
loop_
_entity.id
_entity.type
_entity.pdbx_description
1 polymer ?
#
loop_
_entity_poly.entity_id
_entity_poly.type
_entity_poly.pdbx_seq_one_letter_code
_entity_poly.pdbx_strand_id
1 'polypeptide(L)'
;MFAQGDVVASERVWQMDLMRGASRGFARLVVSLMLIHRNVATPWDWSQTRCTLSLGQSGHRFSPYRSNRLQAWLAVETHPRPWNGTRATPIGELDLVPAAPTDETDRP
;
A
#
# COMPACT_ATOMS: atom_id res chain seq x y z
N MET A 1 -25.66 -3.92 -9.69
CA MET A 1 -25.09 -5.27 -9.92
C MET A 1 -23.92 -5.10 -10.87
N PHE A 2 -22.80 -5.81 -10.66
CA PHE A 2 -21.42 -5.52 -11.11
C PHE A 2 -20.75 -4.43 -10.24
N ALA A 3 -19.59 -4.60 -9.59
CA ALA A 3 -18.47 -5.50 -9.82
C ALA A 3 -17.99 -6.18 -8.52
N GLN A 4 -18.20 -7.49 -8.46
CA GLN A 4 -17.51 -8.43 -7.58
C GLN A 4 -16.64 -9.27 -8.52
N GLY A 5 -15.43 -8.80 -8.80
CA GLY A 5 -14.59 -9.39 -9.87
C GLY A 5 -13.09 -9.30 -9.63
N ASP A 6 -12.58 -8.22 -9.04
CA ASP A 6 -11.13 -7.97 -9.07
C ASP A 6 -10.36 -8.46 -7.84
N VAL A 7 -11.06 -8.98 -6.82
CA VAL A 7 -10.41 -9.43 -5.56
C VAL A 7 -9.91 -10.89 -5.64
N VAL A 8 -10.29 -11.69 -6.64
CA VAL A 8 -10.00 -13.14 -6.64
C VAL A 8 -8.83 -13.56 -7.55
N ALA A 9 -8.41 -12.70 -8.49
CA ALA A 9 -7.42 -13.10 -9.50
C ALA A 9 -5.98 -13.18 -8.96
N SER A 10 -5.58 -12.29 -8.05
CA SER A 10 -4.20 -12.27 -7.53
C SER A 10 -3.92 -13.39 -6.51
N GLU A 11 -4.94 -13.81 -5.76
CA GLU A 11 -4.79 -14.87 -4.74
C GLU A 11 -4.57 -16.26 -5.36
N ARG A 12 -5.19 -16.55 -6.52
CA ARG A 12 -5.14 -17.89 -7.14
C ARG A 12 -3.86 -18.20 -7.91
N VAL A 13 -3.20 -17.20 -8.48
CA VAL A 13 -1.98 -17.39 -9.30
C VAL A 13 -0.78 -17.80 -8.44
N TRP A 14 -0.62 -17.18 -7.26
CA TRP A 14 0.49 -17.47 -6.35
C TRP A 14 0.34 -18.82 -5.62
N GLN A 15 -0.89 -19.25 -5.32
CA GLN A 15 -1.14 -20.55 -4.69
C GLN A 15 -0.65 -21.72 -5.56
N MET A 16 -0.72 -21.60 -6.89
CA MET A 16 -0.20 -22.63 -7.81
C MET A 16 1.35 -22.65 -7.89
N ASP A 17 2.01 -21.49 -7.85
CA ASP A 17 3.48 -21.44 -7.90
C ASP A 17 4.12 -21.92 -6.58
N LEU A 18 3.45 -21.73 -5.45
CA LEU A 18 3.90 -22.23 -4.15
C LEU A 18 3.95 -23.77 -4.10
N MET A 19 2.99 -24.43 -4.75
CA MET A 19 2.93 -25.90 -4.84
C MET A 19 4.03 -26.47 -5.76
N ARG A 20 4.54 -25.69 -6.72
CA ARG A 20 5.64 -26.13 -7.61
C ARG A 20 7.01 -25.96 -6.96
N GLY A 21 7.22 -24.91 -6.16
CA GLY A 21 8.51 -24.59 -5.54
C GLY A 21 8.91 -25.48 -4.35
N ALA A 22 7.95 -26.04 -3.60
CA ALA A 22 8.22 -26.90 -2.45
C ALA A 22 8.92 -28.23 -2.82
N SER A 23 8.94 -28.59 -4.10
CA SER A 23 9.54 -29.83 -4.61
C SER A 23 11.06 -29.77 -4.81
N ARG A 24 11.72 -28.61 -4.64
CA ARG A 24 13.13 -28.43 -5.07
C ARG A 24 14.11 -27.82 -4.05
N GLY A 25 13.76 -27.82 -2.75
CA GLY A 25 14.73 -27.67 -1.65
C GLY A 25 15.75 -26.53 -1.77
N PHE A 26 15.34 -25.28 -1.56
CA PHE A 26 16.27 -24.17 -1.30
C PHE A 26 15.69 -23.21 -0.24
N ALA A 27 16.34 -23.14 0.92
CA ALA A 27 16.00 -22.25 2.03
C ALA A 27 16.70 -20.90 1.89
N ARG A 28 16.15 -20.02 1.05
CA ARG A 28 16.25 -18.55 1.18
C ARG A 28 15.12 -17.92 0.38
N LEU A 29 13.96 -17.80 1.02
CA LEU A 29 12.81 -17.11 0.45
C LEU A 29 13.05 -15.60 0.56
N VAL A 30 13.64 -14.99 -0.47
CA VAL A 30 13.41 -13.56 -0.71
C VAL A 30 11.95 -13.46 -1.10
N VAL A 31 11.11 -12.94 -0.21
CA VAL A 31 9.67 -12.78 -0.47
C VAL A 31 9.50 -11.65 -1.51
N SER A 32 9.71 -11.99 -2.78
CA SER A 32 9.78 -11.02 -3.87
C SER A 32 8.41 -10.58 -4.40
N LEU A 33 7.33 -11.25 -3.96
CA LEU A 33 5.94 -11.07 -4.44
C LEU A 33 4.94 -11.16 -3.28
N MET A 34 5.27 -10.56 -2.12
CA MET A 34 4.33 -10.49 -0.99
C MET A 34 3.18 -9.53 -1.33
N LEU A 35 1.97 -9.84 -0.88
CA LEU A 35 0.86 -8.88 -0.85
C LEU A 35 1.35 -7.61 -0.12
N ILE A 36 1.43 -6.49 -0.84
CA ILE A 36 1.94 -5.22 -0.30
C ILE A 36 0.84 -4.37 0.35
N HIS A 37 -0.41 -4.65 -0.02
CA HIS A 37 -1.59 -3.87 0.32
C HIS A 37 -2.81 -4.80 0.43
N ARG A 38 -3.67 -4.58 1.43
CA ARG A 38 -4.99 -5.19 1.54
C ARG A 38 -6.02 -4.09 1.51
N ASN A 39 -7.04 -4.25 0.67
CA ASN A 39 -8.13 -3.30 0.51
C ASN A 39 -9.46 -4.02 0.61
N VAL A 40 -10.35 -3.50 1.45
CA VAL A 40 -11.76 -3.89 1.50
C VAL A 40 -12.55 -2.65 1.14
N ALA A 41 -12.97 -2.57 -0.13
CA ALA A 41 -13.80 -1.48 -0.62
C ALA A 41 -15.27 -1.77 -0.31
N THR A 42 -15.98 -0.74 0.15
CA THR A 42 -17.43 -0.78 0.34
C THR A 42 -18.06 0.21 -0.64
N PRO A 43 -18.39 -0.22 -1.88
CA PRO A 43 -19.13 0.61 -2.81
C PRO A 43 -20.41 1.09 -2.15
N TRP A 44 -20.77 2.35 -2.37
CA TRP A 44 -21.92 3.08 -1.79
C TRP A 44 -21.69 3.65 -0.39
N ASP A 45 -20.69 3.17 0.37
CA ASP A 45 -20.27 3.80 1.62
C ASP A 45 -18.75 3.76 1.77
N TRP A 46 -18.10 4.75 1.15
CA TRP A 46 -16.64 4.88 1.20
C TRP A 46 -16.08 5.10 2.61
N SER A 47 -16.92 5.52 3.57
CA SER A 47 -16.50 5.67 4.97
C SER A 47 -16.20 4.34 5.65
N GLN A 48 -16.77 3.24 5.12
CA GLN A 48 -16.51 1.88 5.57
C GLN A 48 -15.34 1.21 4.86
N THR A 49 -14.74 1.86 3.85
CA THR A 49 -13.58 1.30 3.15
C THR A 49 -12.39 1.21 4.11
N ARG A 50 -11.73 0.04 4.13
CA ARG A 50 -10.59 -0.21 5.00
C ARG A 50 -9.39 -0.66 4.19
N CYS A 51 -8.20 -0.30 4.64
CA CYS A 51 -6.97 -0.81 4.06
C CYS A 51 -5.84 -0.96 5.07
N THR A 52 -4.84 -1.75 4.70
CA THR A 52 -3.55 -1.83 5.40
C THR A 52 -2.40 -2.06 4.42
N LEU A 53 -1.19 -1.68 4.84
CA LEU A 53 0.05 -1.87 4.10
C LEU A 53 0.92 -2.87 4.87
N SER A 54 1.69 -3.68 4.16
CA SER A 54 2.56 -4.70 4.76
C SER A 54 3.66 -4.13 5.66
N LEU A 55 4.16 -2.93 5.37
CA LEU A 55 5.20 -2.25 6.15
C LEU A 55 4.71 -0.90 6.67
N GLY A 56 4.54 0.06 5.77
CA GLY A 56 4.23 1.44 6.09
C GLY A 56 4.24 2.29 4.82
N GLN A 57 3.94 3.58 4.96
CA GLN A 57 3.80 4.50 3.83
C GLN A 57 5.14 5.07 3.33
N SER A 58 6.22 4.95 4.10
CA SER A 58 7.53 5.52 3.74
C SER A 58 8.57 4.48 3.33
N GLY A 59 9.26 4.74 2.22
CA GLY A 59 10.45 3.99 1.82
C GLY A 59 11.75 4.45 2.47
N HIS A 60 11.74 5.57 3.22
CA HIS A 60 12.95 6.13 3.82
C HIS A 60 13.39 5.31 5.04
N ARG A 61 14.71 5.04 5.18
CA ARG A 61 15.24 4.16 6.23
C ARG A 61 14.92 4.66 7.64
N PHE A 62 14.99 5.97 7.84
CA PHE A 62 14.78 6.61 9.15
C PHE A 62 13.36 7.14 9.36
N SER A 63 12.43 6.88 8.43
CA SER A 63 11.07 7.35 8.63
C SER A 63 10.37 6.53 9.73
N PRO A 64 9.69 7.18 10.69
CA PRO A 64 8.84 6.47 11.65
C PRO A 64 7.69 5.72 10.97
N TYR A 65 7.36 6.06 9.72
CA TYR A 65 6.29 5.43 8.95
C TYR A 65 6.78 4.35 7.98
N ARG A 66 8.01 3.86 8.15
CA ARG A 66 8.56 2.78 7.32
C ARG A 66 7.90 1.43 7.59
N SER A 67 7.74 1.07 8.86
CA SER A 67 7.29 -0.27 9.31
C SER A 67 6.13 -0.22 10.32
N ASN A 68 5.47 0.94 10.45
CA ASN A 68 4.45 1.18 11.47
C ASN A 68 3.15 0.39 11.27
N ARG A 69 2.92 -0.23 10.12
CA ARG A 69 1.76 -1.08 9.81
C ARG A 69 2.05 -2.57 9.84
N LEU A 70 3.32 -2.97 10.00
CA LEU A 70 3.73 -4.38 9.96
C LEU A 70 2.99 -5.24 10.99
N GLN A 71 2.81 -4.75 12.22
CA GLN A 71 2.11 -5.51 13.25
C GLN A 71 0.63 -5.71 12.92
N ALA A 72 -0.06 -4.64 12.50
CA ALA A 72 -1.45 -4.73 12.06
C ALA A 72 -1.60 -5.66 10.84
N TRP A 73 -0.64 -5.65 9.91
CA TRP A 73 -0.61 -6.56 8.78
C TRP A 73 -0.52 -8.04 9.20
N LEU A 74 0.41 -8.35 10.10
CA LEU A 74 0.60 -9.71 10.64
C LEU A 74 -0.61 -10.19 11.43
N ALA A 75 -1.30 -9.28 12.13
CA ALA A 75 -2.55 -9.53 12.85
C ALA A 75 -3.79 -9.58 11.93
N VAL A 76 -3.63 -9.36 10.62
CA VAL A 76 -4.73 -9.31 9.63
C VAL A 76 -5.74 -8.17 9.94
N GLU A 77 -5.26 -7.10 10.56
CA GLU A 77 -6.05 -5.91 10.88
C GLU A 77 -6.08 -4.90 9.72
N THR A 78 -7.18 -4.14 9.64
CA THR A 78 -7.37 -3.09 8.63
C THR A 78 -7.84 -1.78 9.27
N HIS A 79 -7.43 -0.65 8.68
CA HIS A 79 -7.74 0.67 9.19
C HIS A 79 -8.69 1.43 8.27
N PRO A 80 -9.55 2.31 8.80
CA PRO A 80 -10.42 3.16 7.99
C PRO A 80 -9.62 3.99 7.00
N ARG A 81 -10.11 4.08 5.75
CA ARG A 81 -9.54 4.97 4.73
C ARG A 81 -10.33 6.27 4.69
N PRO A 82 -9.71 7.43 4.96
CA PRO A 82 -10.42 8.70 5.09
C PRO A 82 -10.76 9.32 3.71
N TRP A 83 -11.65 8.68 2.95
CA TRP A 83 -12.07 9.17 1.62
C TRP A 83 -12.84 10.50 1.67
N ASN A 84 -13.61 10.74 2.74
CA ASN A 84 -14.44 11.94 2.90
C ASN A 84 -13.72 13.08 3.65
N GLY A 85 -12.39 13.15 3.56
CA GLY A 85 -11.57 14.12 4.27
C GLY A 85 -10.99 13.61 5.59
N THR A 86 -10.03 14.36 6.12
CA THR A 86 -9.13 13.95 7.20
C THR A 86 -9.88 13.83 8.54
N ARG A 87 -10.09 12.59 9.01
CA ARG A 87 -10.38 12.32 10.44
C ARG A 87 -9.11 12.23 11.29
N ALA A 88 -7.94 12.25 10.65
CA ALA A 88 -6.65 12.16 11.33
C ALA A 88 -6.09 13.56 11.63
N THR A 89 -5.47 13.70 12.79
CA THR A 89 -4.72 14.91 13.15
C THR A 89 -3.56 15.10 12.17
N PRO A 90 -3.49 16.23 11.44
CA PRO A 90 -2.34 16.55 10.61
C PRO A 90 -1.06 16.56 11.45
N ILE A 91 0.03 16.01 10.90
CA ILE A 91 1.36 15.99 11.54
C ILE A 91 2.26 17.11 11.04
N GLY A 92 1.82 17.85 10.02
CA GLY A 92 2.53 18.94 9.38
C GLY A 92 1.77 19.44 8.15
N GLU A 93 2.14 20.63 7.71
CA GLU A 93 1.63 21.29 6.50
C GLU A 93 2.80 21.49 5.53
N LEU A 94 2.56 21.29 4.24
CA LEU A 94 3.56 21.47 3.20
C LEU A 94 2.94 22.29 2.08
N ASP A 95 3.42 23.52 1.95
CA ASP A 95 3.02 24.41 0.87
C ASP A 95 3.85 24.13 -0.38
N LEU A 96 3.18 23.61 -1.41
CA LEU A 96 3.77 23.41 -2.72
C LEU A 96 3.50 24.66 -3.56
N VAL A 97 4.49 25.54 -3.63
CA VAL A 97 4.44 26.72 -4.50
C VAL A 97 5.06 26.35 -5.86
N PRO A 98 4.39 26.66 -6.98
CA PRO A 98 4.99 26.47 -8.31
C PRO A 98 6.32 27.21 -8.39
N ALA A 99 7.33 26.58 -8.99
CA ALA A 99 8.58 27.27 -9.29
C ALA A 99 8.29 28.45 -10.24
N ALA A 100 8.99 29.57 -10.04
CA ALA A 100 8.97 30.66 -10.99
C ALA A 100 9.41 30.15 -12.37
N PRO A 101 8.83 30.65 -13.48
CA PRO A 101 9.29 30.28 -14.81
C PRO A 101 10.78 30.64 -14.94
N THR A 102 11.62 29.64 -15.21
CA THR A 102 13.04 29.87 -15.54
C THR A 102 13.10 30.47 -16.93
N ASP A 103 13.65 31.68 -17.05
CA ASP A 103 13.94 32.30 -18.34
C ASP A 103 15.02 31.46 -19.05
N GLU A 104 14.78 31.09 -20.31
CA GLU A 104 15.61 30.12 -21.05
C GLU A 104 16.99 30.70 -21.41
N THR A 105 17.18 32.00 -21.17
CA THR A 105 18.40 32.79 -21.36
C THR A 105 19.49 32.56 -20.31
N ASP A 106 19.18 31.87 -19.21
CA ASP A 106 20.10 31.68 -18.06
C ASP A 106 20.70 30.25 -17.97
N ARG A 107 20.56 29.45 -19.03
CA ARG A 107 21.29 28.17 -19.15
C ARG A 107 22.68 28.41 -19.78
N PRO A 108 23.77 27.93 -19.14
CA PRO A 108 25.13 28.09 -19.65
C PRO A 108 25.39 27.28 -20.93
#